data_AF-A0A1J3DBM3-F1
#
_entry.id   AF-A0A1J3DBM3-F1
#
_cell.length_a   1.000
_cell.length_b   1.000
_cell.length_c   1.000
_cell.angle_alpha   90.00
_cell.angle_beta   90.00
_cell.angle_gamma   90.00
#
_symmetry.space_group_name_H-M   'P 1'
#
loop_
_entity.id
_entity.type
_entity.pdbx_description
1 polymer ?
#
loop_
_entity_poly.entity_id
_entity_poly.type
_entity_poly.pdbx_seq_one_letter_code
_entity_poly.pdbx_strand_id
1 'polypeptide(L)'
;MASIFSLSVITGYFSVWGVAPALHTPLMSITNAISGITAVGGLLIMGGGYFPSNFTQALASLAVLISSVNIAGGFLVTKRMLDMFKRKTDPEEHNYLYAIPSVLTLGGIGAAYYSGIASVYQMGYLAASLCCIGGITGLASQSTARIGNALGLIGVSTGVVTALASLNFPAPLLTQALFLLGLGGAAGLVLGKRVAVTELPQTVAAFHALVGLAAVATSLASYWDHAALHNVENLHKIAAFLGTLIGGITFTGSIAAFIKLAAIKFTFDLPFKQYLNKPLTLLNTAGLAALVAYDSTVLGSSILVTAALSSFALGWNITNSIGAADMPVAITVLNSYSGWALCAEGFMLANPMLTIVGSLIGSSGAILSYIMCKAMNRSLQNVIFGSWTTGATKAKTAEHREHVETNAEQVAEILVNSKNVVIVPGYGMAVAQAQYAIAELTRHLVENGVKVRFAIHPVAGRMPGQMNVLLAEVGIPYDIVKEM
;
A
#
# COMPACT_ATOMS: atom_id res chain seq x y z
N MET A 1 -0.72 -24.60 1.46
CA MET A 1 -0.62 -23.23 0.91
C MET A 1 -1.87 -22.81 0.14
N ALA A 2 -2.33 -23.53 -0.89
CA ALA A 2 -3.52 -23.12 -1.67
C ALA A 2 -4.77 -22.87 -0.81
N SER A 3 -5.09 -23.76 0.13
CA SER A 3 -6.23 -23.55 1.06
C SER A 3 -6.07 -22.31 1.93
N ILE A 4 -4.85 -22.02 2.40
CA ILE A 4 -4.55 -20.83 3.19
C ILE A 4 -4.76 -19.59 2.33
N PHE A 5 -4.25 -19.57 1.10
CA PHE A 5 -4.46 -18.49 0.15
C PHE A 5 -5.96 -18.23 -0.10
N SER A 6 -6.73 -19.27 -0.46
CA SER A 6 -8.17 -19.12 -0.73
C SER A 6 -8.95 -18.57 0.46
N LEU A 7 -8.71 -19.11 1.67
CA LEU A 7 -9.35 -18.61 2.88
C LEU A 7 -8.93 -17.17 3.20
N SER A 8 -7.65 -16.84 3.01
CA SER A 8 -7.13 -15.49 3.26
C SER A 8 -7.69 -14.45 2.30
N VAL A 9 -7.92 -14.81 1.03
CA VAL A 9 -8.61 -13.93 0.06
C VAL A 9 -10.03 -13.63 0.53
N ILE A 10 -10.77 -14.64 1.00
CA ILE A 10 -12.13 -14.48 1.55
C ILE A 10 -12.10 -13.61 2.82
N THR A 11 -11.19 -13.88 3.75
CA THR A 11 -11.01 -13.07 4.95
C THR A 11 -10.67 -11.62 4.60
N GLY A 12 -9.78 -11.41 3.63
CA GLY A 12 -9.41 -10.08 3.15
C GLY A 12 -10.59 -9.34 2.54
N TYR A 13 -11.44 -10.03 1.77
CA TYR A 13 -12.66 -9.46 1.21
C TYR A 13 -13.57 -8.90 2.31
N PHE A 14 -13.94 -9.71 3.30
CA PHE A 14 -14.83 -9.28 4.39
C PHE A 14 -14.19 -8.24 5.31
N SER A 15 -12.88 -8.35 5.57
CA SER A 15 -12.17 -7.42 6.44
C SER A 15 -12.15 -6.00 5.88
N VAL A 16 -11.98 -5.86 4.56
CA VAL A 16 -11.88 -4.55 3.90
C VAL A 16 -13.26 -3.91 3.71
N TRP A 17 -14.28 -4.68 3.32
CA TRP A 17 -15.65 -4.15 3.21
C TRP A 17 -16.20 -3.61 4.55
N GLY A 18 -15.67 -4.09 5.67
CA GLY A 18 -16.02 -3.60 7.00
C GLY A 18 -15.35 -2.27 7.39
N VAL A 19 -14.39 -1.77 6.61
CA VAL A 19 -13.67 -0.52 6.92
C VAL A 19 -14.56 0.70 6.71
N ALA A 20 -14.53 1.66 7.63
CA ALA A 20 -15.29 2.90 7.48
C ALA A 20 -14.77 3.70 6.26
N PRO A 21 -15.63 4.23 5.37
CA PRO A 21 -15.17 4.95 4.17
C PRO A 21 -14.26 6.15 4.47
N ALA A 22 -14.53 6.85 5.57
CA ALA A 22 -13.70 7.95 6.07
C ALA A 22 -12.26 7.55 6.43
N LEU A 23 -11.99 6.24 6.60
CA LEU A 23 -10.71 5.66 6.96
C LEU A 23 -10.01 4.96 5.78
N HIS A 24 -10.49 5.14 4.54
CA HIS A 24 -9.84 4.54 3.36
C HIS A 24 -8.40 5.06 3.11
N THR A 25 -8.10 6.32 3.45
CA THR A 25 -6.71 6.83 3.38
C THR A 25 -5.81 6.15 4.42
N PRO A 26 -6.18 6.09 5.72
CA PRO A 26 -5.49 5.25 6.70
C PRO A 26 -5.38 3.78 6.31
N LEU A 27 -6.39 3.20 5.65
CA LEU A 27 -6.36 1.82 5.16
C LEU A 27 -5.24 1.61 4.13
N MET A 28 -5.11 2.51 3.16
CA MET A 28 -4.02 2.44 2.19
C MET A 28 -2.65 2.58 2.87
N SER A 29 -2.55 3.44 3.88
CA SER A 29 -1.33 3.65 4.64
C SER A 29 -0.95 2.39 5.46
N ILE A 30 -1.91 1.77 6.15
CA ILE A 30 -1.64 0.57 6.96
C ILE A 30 -1.35 -0.66 6.09
N THR A 31 -2.03 -0.83 4.95
CA THR A 31 -1.71 -1.92 4.02
C THR A 31 -0.29 -1.80 3.48
N ASN A 32 0.16 -0.58 3.22
CA ASN A 32 1.53 -0.31 2.81
C ASN A 32 2.56 -0.53 3.94
N ALA A 33 2.21 -0.21 5.18
CA ALA A 33 3.06 -0.53 6.33
C ALA A 33 3.22 -2.05 6.51
N ILE A 34 2.10 -2.77 6.41
CA ILE A 34 2.03 -4.24 6.55
C ILE A 34 2.74 -4.95 5.37
N SER A 35 2.65 -4.42 4.15
CA SER A 35 3.34 -4.99 2.97
C SER A 35 4.86 -4.93 3.07
N GLY A 36 5.40 -4.12 3.99
CA GLY A 36 6.80 -4.16 4.41
C GLY A 36 7.24 -5.52 4.96
N ILE A 37 6.32 -6.48 5.20
CA ILE A 37 6.67 -7.87 5.54
C ILE A 37 7.42 -8.62 4.42
N THR A 38 7.53 -8.04 3.21
CA THR A 38 8.56 -8.41 2.22
C THR A 38 9.97 -8.52 2.82
N ALA A 39 10.25 -7.84 3.95
CA ALA A 39 11.47 -8.03 4.73
C ALA A 39 11.70 -9.49 5.16
N VAL A 40 10.63 -10.23 5.50
CA VAL A 40 10.73 -11.66 5.85
C VAL A 40 11.21 -12.47 4.65
N GLY A 41 10.73 -12.20 3.44
CA GLY A 41 11.20 -12.92 2.26
C GLY A 41 12.67 -12.61 1.94
N GLY A 42 13.09 -11.36 2.10
CA GLY A 42 14.51 -10.99 2.06
C GLY A 42 15.35 -11.72 3.10
N LEU A 43 14.88 -11.80 4.36
CA LEU A 43 15.57 -12.52 5.43
C LEU A 43 15.75 -14.01 5.13
N LEU A 44 14.73 -14.68 4.56
CA LEU A 44 14.77 -16.10 4.26
C LEU A 44 15.83 -16.49 3.20
N ILE A 45 16.28 -15.55 2.37
CA ILE A 45 17.30 -15.76 1.33
C ILE A 45 18.65 -15.09 1.70
N MET A 46 18.66 -14.33 2.80
CA MET A 46 19.83 -13.60 3.22
C MET A 46 20.96 -14.57 3.61
N GLY A 47 22.19 -14.24 3.25
CA GLY A 47 23.35 -15.08 3.52
C GLY A 47 24.65 -14.30 3.48
N GLY A 48 25.77 -15.00 3.69
CA GLY A 48 27.10 -14.40 3.78
C GLY A 48 27.56 -14.27 5.23
N GLY A 49 28.17 -13.14 5.56
CA GLY A 49 28.70 -12.84 6.90
C GLY A 49 28.22 -11.47 7.39
N TYR A 50 29.15 -10.56 7.65
CA TYR A 50 28.79 -9.15 7.88
C TYR A 50 28.34 -8.43 6.60
N PHE A 51 28.70 -8.99 5.45
CA PHE A 51 28.39 -8.49 4.11
C PHE A 51 27.91 -9.65 3.23
N PRO A 52 27.06 -9.37 2.22
CA PRO A 52 26.67 -10.36 1.24
C PRO A 52 27.90 -10.82 0.45
N SER A 53 28.01 -12.13 0.19
CA SER A 53 29.15 -12.74 -0.52
C SER A 53 28.91 -12.88 -2.02
N ASN A 54 27.66 -12.78 -2.47
CA ASN A 54 27.28 -12.89 -3.87
C ASN A 54 26.10 -11.97 -4.21
N PHE A 55 25.76 -11.90 -5.50
CA PHE A 55 24.70 -11.01 -6.00
C PHE A 55 23.31 -11.37 -5.46
N THR A 56 23.00 -12.66 -5.33
CA THR A 56 21.75 -13.16 -4.74
C THR A 56 21.56 -12.65 -3.31
N GLN A 57 22.58 -12.76 -2.47
CA GLN A 57 22.57 -12.28 -1.09
C GLN A 57 22.52 -10.75 -1.02
N ALA A 58 23.09 -10.05 -2.00
CA ALA A 58 23.00 -8.59 -2.10
C ALA A 58 21.58 -8.13 -2.43
N LEU A 59 20.87 -8.82 -3.33
CA LEU A 59 19.46 -8.57 -3.63
C LEU A 59 18.57 -8.83 -2.40
N ALA A 60 18.78 -9.94 -1.70
CA ALA A 60 18.08 -10.23 -0.45
C ALA A 60 18.33 -9.15 0.61
N SER A 61 19.57 -8.69 0.76
CA SER A 61 19.93 -7.58 1.66
C SER A 61 19.24 -6.27 1.28
N LEU A 62 19.17 -5.96 -0.03
CA LEU A 62 18.45 -4.80 -0.53
C LEU A 62 16.96 -4.88 -0.19
N ALA A 63 16.33 -6.04 -0.39
CA ALA A 63 14.93 -6.26 -0.05
C ALA A 63 14.69 -6.00 1.45
N VAL A 64 15.50 -6.57 2.35
CA VAL A 64 15.39 -6.31 3.80
C VAL A 64 15.47 -4.81 4.13
N LEU A 65 16.44 -4.11 3.54
CA LEU A 65 16.64 -2.68 3.80
C LEU A 65 15.43 -1.84 3.37
N ILE A 66 14.97 -1.98 2.12
CA ILE A 66 13.88 -1.15 1.58
C ILE A 66 12.52 -1.52 2.17
N SER A 67 12.31 -2.79 2.50
CA SER A 67 11.11 -3.23 3.20
C SER A 67 11.03 -2.63 4.61
N SER A 68 12.16 -2.50 5.32
CA SER A 68 12.19 -1.85 6.64
C SER A 68 11.85 -0.35 6.58
N VAL A 69 12.23 0.35 5.49
CA VAL A 69 11.79 1.73 5.23
C VAL A 69 10.26 1.81 5.21
N ASN A 70 9.61 0.87 4.51
CA ASN A 70 8.16 0.81 4.42
C ASN A 70 7.47 0.50 5.75
N ILE A 71 8.01 -0.45 6.53
CA ILE A 71 7.47 -0.79 7.85
C ILE A 71 7.43 0.47 8.72
N ALA A 72 8.60 1.09 8.94
CA ALA A 72 8.70 2.18 9.90
C ALA A 72 8.02 3.46 9.41
N GLY A 73 8.18 3.81 8.14
CA GLY A 73 7.52 4.97 7.53
C GLY A 73 6.01 4.81 7.48
N GLY A 74 5.51 3.66 7.04
CA GLY A 74 4.09 3.37 6.91
C GLY A 74 3.34 3.41 8.25
N PHE A 75 3.85 2.75 9.30
CA PHE A 75 3.19 2.76 10.61
C PHE A 75 3.19 4.15 11.25
N LEU A 76 4.27 4.93 11.07
CA LEU A 76 4.32 6.29 11.57
C LEU A 76 3.32 7.21 10.87
N VAL A 77 3.25 7.15 9.53
CA VAL A 77 2.30 7.93 8.75
C VAL A 77 0.86 7.53 9.11
N THR A 78 0.58 6.23 9.22
CA THR A 78 -0.73 5.72 9.64
C THR A 78 -1.12 6.27 11.02
N LYS A 79 -0.21 6.21 12.00
CA LYS A 79 -0.44 6.77 13.33
C LYS A 79 -0.79 8.25 13.27
N ARG A 80 0.00 9.05 12.56
CA ARG A 80 -0.25 10.49 12.39
C ARG A 80 -1.62 10.76 11.78
N MET A 81 -2.03 9.97 10.79
CA MET A 81 -3.37 10.08 10.20
C MET A 81 -4.48 9.82 11.20
N LEU A 82 -4.35 8.75 11.98
CA LEU A 82 -5.37 8.34 12.95
C LEU A 82 -5.45 9.28 14.16
N ASP A 83 -4.34 9.87 14.55
CA ASP A 83 -4.29 10.85 15.65
C ASP A 83 -5.05 12.15 15.29
N MET A 84 -5.14 12.52 14.01
CA MET A 84 -5.94 13.67 13.56
C MET A 84 -7.45 13.47 13.75
N PHE A 85 -7.93 12.23 13.78
CA PHE A 85 -9.35 11.95 14.03
C PHE A 85 -9.72 11.98 15.52
N LYS A 86 -8.74 12.13 16.42
CA LYS A 86 -8.99 12.20 17.87
C LYS A 86 -9.58 13.56 18.25
N ARG A 87 -10.74 13.55 18.92
CA ARG A 87 -11.36 14.78 19.42
C ARG A 87 -10.73 15.18 20.75
N LYS A 88 -10.72 16.48 21.03
CA LYS A 88 -10.28 17.02 22.34
C LYS A 88 -11.15 16.54 23.50
N THR A 89 -12.39 16.15 23.21
CA THR A 89 -13.38 15.65 24.18
C THR A 89 -13.38 14.12 24.32
N ASP A 90 -12.58 13.40 23.53
CA ASP A 90 -12.46 11.95 23.68
C ASP A 90 -11.72 11.61 24.98
N PRO A 91 -12.08 10.48 25.64
CA PRO A 91 -11.34 9.99 26.80
C PRO A 91 -9.85 9.80 26.51
N GLU A 92 -9.05 9.80 27.58
CA GLU A 92 -7.64 9.44 27.46
C GLU A 92 -7.51 7.98 26.99
N GLU A 93 -6.61 7.74 26.04
CA GLU A 93 -6.36 6.42 25.50
C GLU A 93 -5.01 5.90 25.97
N HIS A 94 -5.01 4.71 26.56
CA HIS A 94 -3.81 4.07 27.07
C HIS A 94 -3.18 3.12 26.05
N ASN A 95 -2.90 3.63 24.84
CA ASN A 95 -2.38 2.82 23.72
C ASN A 95 -1.03 2.13 24.02
N TYR A 96 -0.27 2.61 25.01
CA TYR A 96 0.95 1.95 25.48
C TYR A 96 0.69 0.57 26.10
N LEU A 97 -0.53 0.27 26.57
CA LEU A 97 -0.89 -1.04 27.12
C LEU A 97 -0.79 -2.16 26.07
N TYR A 98 -0.90 -1.84 24.78
CA TYR A 98 -0.67 -2.81 23.70
C TYR A 98 0.79 -3.27 23.60
N ALA A 99 1.74 -2.59 24.27
CA ALA A 99 3.09 -3.10 24.45
C ALA A 99 3.13 -4.40 25.27
N ILE A 100 2.17 -4.63 26.17
CA ILE A 100 2.09 -5.86 26.99
C ILE A 100 1.96 -7.11 26.11
N PRO A 101 0.91 -7.26 25.27
CA PRO A 101 0.80 -8.44 24.40
C PRO A 101 1.95 -8.50 23.39
N SER A 102 2.51 -7.37 22.96
CA SER A 102 3.70 -7.32 22.10
C SER A 102 4.90 -7.99 22.77
N VAL A 103 5.26 -7.55 23.96
CA VAL A 103 6.42 -8.06 24.72
C VAL A 103 6.22 -9.52 25.08
N LEU A 104 5.01 -9.93 25.47
CA LEU A 104 4.70 -11.33 25.77
C LEU A 104 4.87 -12.23 24.53
N THR A 105 4.39 -11.78 23.37
CA THR A 105 4.51 -12.55 22.12
C THR A 105 5.96 -12.67 21.68
N LEU A 106 6.70 -11.57 21.66
CA LEU A 106 8.11 -11.56 21.26
C LEU A 106 8.99 -12.33 22.27
N GLY A 107 8.73 -12.16 23.56
CA GLY A 107 9.41 -12.89 24.63
C GLY A 107 9.13 -14.39 24.57
N GLY A 108 7.89 -14.78 24.23
CA GLY A 108 7.52 -16.18 24.00
C GLY A 108 8.28 -16.82 22.85
N ILE A 109 8.43 -16.12 21.72
CA ILE A 109 9.25 -16.58 20.58
C ILE A 109 10.72 -16.71 20.99
N GLY A 110 11.25 -15.72 21.72
CA GLY A 110 12.62 -15.76 22.23
C GLY A 110 12.87 -16.93 23.17
N ALA A 111 11.96 -17.17 24.13
CA ALA A 111 12.06 -18.31 25.04
C ALA A 111 11.99 -19.65 24.30
N ALA A 112 11.13 -19.76 23.28
CA ALA A 112 11.04 -20.95 22.44
C ALA A 112 12.33 -21.18 21.63
N TYR A 113 12.95 -20.11 21.12
CA TYR A 113 14.25 -20.17 20.45
C TYR A 113 15.33 -20.74 21.39
N TYR A 114 15.46 -20.20 22.62
CA TYR A 114 16.42 -20.71 23.60
C TYR A 114 16.13 -22.15 24.04
N SER A 115 14.87 -22.56 24.04
CA SER A 115 14.44 -23.91 24.43
C SER A 115 14.48 -24.91 23.27
N GLY A 116 14.81 -24.47 22.05
CA GLY A 116 14.86 -25.34 20.86
C GLY A 116 13.49 -25.82 20.36
N ILE A 117 12.40 -25.13 20.67
CA ILE A 117 11.03 -25.55 20.32
C ILE A 117 10.62 -24.97 18.96
N ALA A 118 10.94 -25.68 17.88
CA ALA A 118 10.72 -25.20 16.51
C ALA A 118 9.24 -25.01 16.11
N SER A 119 8.30 -25.73 16.75
CA SER A 119 6.87 -25.64 16.44
C SER A 119 6.27 -24.24 16.70
N VAL A 120 6.89 -23.46 17.57
CA VAL A 120 6.44 -22.11 17.93
C VAL A 120 6.57 -21.14 16.75
N TYR A 121 7.44 -21.39 15.76
CA TYR A 121 7.59 -20.47 14.64
C TYR A 121 6.37 -20.44 13.70
N GLN A 122 5.75 -21.61 13.45
CA GLN A 122 4.50 -21.65 12.68
C GLN A 122 3.36 -20.95 13.42
N MET A 123 3.31 -21.11 14.75
CA MET A 123 2.37 -20.39 15.60
C MET A 123 2.64 -18.88 15.60
N GLY A 124 3.90 -18.47 15.60
CA GLY A 124 4.34 -17.07 15.50
C GLY A 124 3.87 -16.44 14.20
N TYR A 125 4.03 -17.12 13.06
CA TYR A 125 3.49 -16.66 11.77
C TYR A 125 1.97 -16.55 11.77
N LEU A 126 1.26 -17.52 12.36
CA LEU A 126 -0.19 -17.45 12.49
C LEU A 126 -0.63 -16.26 13.36
N ALA A 127 -0.01 -16.07 14.53
CA ALA A 127 -0.29 -14.94 15.42
C ALA A 127 -0.01 -13.61 14.71
N ALA A 128 1.12 -13.52 14.01
CA ALA A 128 1.48 -12.35 13.21
C ALA A 128 0.42 -12.04 12.14
N SER A 129 -0.04 -13.04 11.40
CA SER A 129 -1.11 -12.91 10.40
C SER A 129 -2.45 -12.47 11.00
N LEU A 130 -2.86 -13.03 12.14
CA LEU A 130 -4.10 -12.65 12.83
C LEU A 130 -4.03 -11.19 13.31
N CYS A 131 -2.88 -10.76 13.83
CA CYS A 131 -2.65 -9.37 14.20
C CYS A 131 -2.68 -8.43 12.98
N CYS A 132 -2.14 -8.83 11.81
CA CYS A 132 -2.26 -8.04 10.58
C CYS A 132 -3.72 -7.93 10.09
N ILE A 133 -4.51 -9.01 10.17
CA ILE A 133 -5.95 -9.00 9.87
C ILE A 133 -6.66 -8.04 10.85
N GLY A 134 -6.40 -8.18 12.15
CA GLY A 134 -6.84 -7.28 13.20
C GLY A 134 -6.46 -5.82 12.94
N GLY A 135 -5.32 -5.62 12.29
CA GLY A 135 -4.84 -4.32 11.88
C GLY A 135 -5.79 -3.62 10.91
N ILE A 136 -6.30 -4.35 9.91
CA ILE A 136 -7.27 -3.82 8.95
C ILE A 136 -8.67 -3.74 9.54
N THR A 137 -9.14 -4.79 10.21
CA THR A 137 -10.49 -4.81 10.77
C THR A 137 -10.68 -3.77 11.89
N GLY A 138 -9.60 -3.39 12.57
CA GLY A 138 -9.60 -2.27 13.52
C GLY A 138 -10.01 -0.93 12.89
N LEU A 139 -9.86 -0.74 11.58
CA LEU A 139 -10.32 0.46 10.86
C LEU A 139 -11.84 0.44 10.56
N ALA A 140 -12.60 -0.51 11.08
CA ALA A 140 -14.07 -0.52 10.94
C ALA A 140 -14.74 0.70 11.59
N SER A 141 -14.09 1.36 12.54
CA SER A 141 -14.58 2.59 13.16
C SER A 141 -13.43 3.47 13.63
N GLN A 142 -13.69 4.77 13.73
CA GLN A 142 -12.73 5.78 14.20
C GLN A 142 -12.25 5.52 15.64
N SER A 143 -13.12 4.95 16.50
CA SER A 143 -12.78 4.61 17.88
C SER A 143 -11.83 3.41 17.98
N THR A 144 -11.94 2.44 17.07
CA THR A 144 -11.07 1.25 17.05
C THR A 144 -9.84 1.42 16.18
N ALA A 145 -9.77 2.45 15.34
CA ALA A 145 -8.74 2.57 14.30
C ALA A 145 -7.30 2.54 14.84
N ARG A 146 -7.07 3.17 16.01
CA ARG A 146 -5.75 3.19 16.66
C ARG A 146 -5.33 1.81 17.19
N ILE A 147 -6.30 1.00 17.62
CA ILE A 147 -6.08 -0.42 17.96
C ILE A 147 -5.64 -1.19 16.72
N GLY A 148 -6.27 -0.93 15.57
CA GLY A 148 -5.86 -1.50 14.28
C GLY A 148 -4.40 -1.19 13.97
N ASN A 149 -3.97 0.06 14.10
CA ASN A 149 -2.56 0.41 13.87
C ASN A 149 -1.59 -0.33 14.83
N ALA A 150 -1.97 -0.47 16.11
CA ALA A 150 -1.17 -1.22 17.09
C ALA A 150 -1.09 -2.71 16.72
N LEU A 151 -2.22 -3.35 16.39
CA LEU A 151 -2.25 -4.76 15.99
C LEU A 151 -1.46 -5.01 14.71
N GLY A 152 -1.53 -4.12 13.71
CA GLY A 152 -0.71 -4.21 12.51
C GLY A 152 0.79 -4.19 12.84
N LEU A 153 1.22 -3.27 13.71
CA LEU A 153 2.63 -3.17 14.14
C LEU A 153 3.09 -4.42 14.90
N ILE A 154 2.24 -4.94 15.79
CA ILE A 154 2.49 -6.20 16.51
C ILE A 154 2.64 -7.34 15.52
N GLY A 155 1.74 -7.44 14.54
CA GLY A 155 1.76 -8.49 13.52
C GLY A 155 3.06 -8.49 12.72
N VAL A 156 3.44 -7.34 12.17
CA VAL A 156 4.68 -7.23 11.39
C VAL A 156 5.92 -7.51 12.24
N SER A 157 5.99 -6.94 13.45
CA SER A 157 7.13 -7.16 14.36
C SER A 157 7.26 -8.63 14.76
N THR A 158 6.13 -9.28 15.06
CA THR A 158 6.08 -10.72 15.38
C THR A 158 6.54 -11.55 14.20
N GLY A 159 6.14 -11.22 12.97
CA GLY A 159 6.57 -11.93 11.77
C GLY A 159 8.07 -11.82 11.51
N VAL A 160 8.64 -10.62 11.62
CA VAL A 160 10.09 -10.39 11.45
C VAL A 160 10.90 -11.12 12.52
N VAL A 161 10.48 -11.04 13.79
CA VAL A 161 11.17 -11.74 14.89
C VAL A 161 11.04 -13.25 14.77
N THR A 162 9.87 -13.76 14.35
CA THR A 162 9.67 -15.19 14.06
C THR A 162 10.62 -15.66 12.96
N ALA A 163 10.79 -14.88 11.89
CA ALA A 163 11.71 -15.21 10.81
C ALA A 163 13.16 -15.28 11.32
N LEU A 164 13.63 -14.24 12.02
CA LEU A 164 14.98 -14.20 12.61
C LEU A 164 15.26 -15.37 13.56
N ALA A 165 14.30 -15.69 14.44
CA ALA A 165 14.42 -16.81 15.37
C ALA A 165 14.46 -18.16 14.64
N SER A 166 13.61 -18.33 13.62
CA SER A 166 13.54 -19.57 12.83
C SER A 166 14.79 -19.85 12.00
N LEU A 167 15.47 -18.79 11.54
CA LEU A 167 16.66 -18.90 10.70
C LEU A 167 17.94 -19.20 11.48
N ASN A 168 17.95 -18.92 12.79
CA ASN A 168 19.09 -19.16 13.68
C ASN A 168 20.43 -18.70 13.10
N PHE A 169 20.48 -17.44 12.65
CA PHE A 169 21.65 -16.91 11.95
C PHE A 169 22.93 -16.93 12.80
N PRO A 170 24.09 -17.20 12.19
CA PRO A 170 25.37 -16.96 12.85
C PRO A 170 25.53 -15.47 13.15
N ALA A 171 26.28 -15.13 14.21
CA ALA A 171 26.40 -13.76 14.71
C ALA A 171 26.74 -12.70 13.64
N PRO A 172 27.63 -12.94 12.66
CA PRO A 172 27.89 -11.98 11.59
C PRO A 172 26.66 -11.66 10.73
N LEU A 173 25.92 -12.70 10.31
CA LEU A 173 24.73 -12.55 9.46
C LEU A 173 23.56 -11.93 10.23
N LEU A 174 23.40 -12.29 11.51
CA LEU A 174 22.44 -11.63 12.39
C LEU A 174 22.76 -10.12 12.53
N THR A 175 24.03 -9.77 12.67
CA THR A 175 24.48 -8.37 12.74
C THR A 175 24.14 -7.63 11.45
N GLN A 176 24.39 -8.24 10.29
CA GLN A 176 24.00 -7.68 8.99
C GLN A 176 22.48 -7.46 8.91
N ALA A 177 21.67 -8.46 9.28
CA ALA A 177 20.21 -8.37 9.25
C ALA A 177 19.67 -7.24 10.15
N LEU A 178 20.14 -7.18 11.40
CA LEU A 178 19.74 -6.15 12.35
C LEU A 178 20.18 -4.75 11.92
N PHE A 179 21.38 -4.63 11.34
CA PHE A 179 21.87 -3.37 10.80
C PHE A 179 20.99 -2.85 9.66
N LEU A 180 20.64 -3.71 8.69
CA LEU A 180 19.79 -3.31 7.56
C LEU A 180 18.36 -2.99 7.99
N LEU A 181 17.77 -3.79 8.89
CA LEU A 181 16.48 -3.50 9.49
C LEU A 181 16.51 -2.16 10.24
N GLY A 182 17.54 -1.92 11.05
CA GLY A 182 17.71 -0.68 11.80
C GLY A 182 17.92 0.54 10.90
N LEU A 183 18.77 0.44 9.89
CA LEU A 183 19.06 1.51 8.94
C LEU A 183 17.82 1.88 8.12
N GLY A 184 17.15 0.88 7.54
CA GLY A 184 15.92 1.09 6.78
C GLY A 184 14.81 1.65 7.67
N GLY A 185 14.67 1.14 8.89
CA GLY A 185 13.69 1.63 9.85
C GLY A 185 13.95 3.09 10.22
N ALA A 186 15.21 3.47 10.48
CA ALA A 186 15.58 4.86 10.76
C ALA A 186 15.26 5.79 9.58
N ALA A 187 15.61 5.38 8.35
CA ALA A 187 15.28 6.13 7.14
C ALA A 187 13.76 6.28 6.97
N GLY A 188 12.99 5.21 7.18
CA GLY A 188 11.53 5.21 7.14
C GLY A 188 10.92 6.18 8.16
N LEU A 189 11.42 6.19 9.41
CA LEU A 189 10.98 7.14 10.43
C LEU A 189 11.28 8.60 10.04
N VAL A 190 12.46 8.87 9.48
CA VAL A 190 12.82 10.23 9.04
C VAL A 190 11.88 10.69 7.91
N LEU A 191 11.63 9.84 6.92
CA LEU A 191 10.72 10.15 5.81
C LEU A 191 9.28 10.34 6.32
N GLY A 192 8.77 9.40 7.12
CA GLY A 192 7.41 9.45 7.66
C GLY A 192 7.15 10.65 8.59
N LYS A 193 8.18 11.21 9.23
CA LYS A 193 8.06 12.46 10.02
C LYS A 193 7.96 13.71 9.14
N ARG A 194 8.60 13.71 7.97
CA ARG A 194 8.72 14.91 7.12
C ARG A 194 7.55 15.12 6.16
N VAL A 195 6.81 14.06 5.83
CA VAL A 195 5.70 14.10 4.87
C VAL A 195 4.53 14.93 5.43
N ALA A 196 4.03 15.87 4.63
CA ALA A 196 2.81 16.62 4.93
C ALA A 196 1.55 15.81 4.59
N VAL A 197 0.42 16.13 5.23
CA VAL A 197 -0.86 15.42 5.01
C VAL A 197 -1.37 15.61 3.57
N THR A 198 -1.11 16.76 2.98
CA THR A 198 -1.42 17.07 1.58
C THR A 198 -0.58 16.24 0.59
N GLU A 199 0.58 15.74 1.03
CA GLU A 199 1.55 14.97 0.24
C GLU A 199 1.42 13.45 0.41
N LEU A 200 0.41 13.00 1.15
CA LEU A 200 0.17 11.59 1.40
C LEU A 200 -0.03 10.76 0.12
N PRO A 201 -0.78 11.23 -0.91
CA PRO A 201 -1.00 10.41 -2.11
C PRO A 201 0.30 10.02 -2.82
N GLN A 202 1.22 10.97 -3.04
CA GLN A 202 2.51 10.67 -3.65
C GLN A 202 3.39 9.81 -2.74
N THR A 203 3.39 10.06 -1.43
CA THR A 203 4.19 9.29 -0.47
C THR A 203 3.78 7.82 -0.46
N VAL A 204 2.47 7.55 -0.48
CA VAL A 204 1.93 6.19 -0.57
C VAL A 204 2.35 5.52 -1.87
N ALA A 205 2.30 6.23 -3.00
CA ALA A 205 2.82 5.72 -4.26
C ALA A 205 4.32 5.36 -4.15
N ALA A 206 5.16 6.23 -3.57
CA ALA A 206 6.58 5.97 -3.39
C ALA A 206 6.85 4.72 -2.54
N PHE A 207 6.10 4.51 -1.45
CA PHE A 207 6.27 3.31 -0.64
C PHE A 207 5.84 2.02 -1.36
N HIS A 208 4.76 2.04 -2.14
CA HIS A 208 4.40 0.88 -2.99
C HIS A 208 5.52 0.53 -3.98
N ALA A 209 6.25 1.54 -4.49
CA ALA A 209 7.39 1.27 -5.37
C ALA A 209 8.47 0.43 -4.64
N LEU A 210 8.76 0.75 -3.38
CA LEU A 210 9.72 -0.02 -2.57
C LEU A 210 9.27 -1.47 -2.36
N VAL A 211 7.97 -1.72 -2.16
CA VAL A 211 7.43 -3.10 -2.08
C VAL A 211 7.64 -3.85 -3.39
N GLY A 212 7.33 -3.20 -4.53
CA GLY A 212 7.50 -3.80 -5.85
C GLY A 212 8.95 -4.16 -6.13
N LEU A 213 9.89 -3.26 -5.79
CA LEU A 213 11.32 -3.52 -5.94
C LEU A 213 11.81 -4.63 -5.01
N ALA A 214 11.33 -4.68 -3.77
CA ALA A 214 11.65 -5.76 -2.83
C ALA A 214 11.18 -7.11 -3.37
N ALA A 215 9.94 -7.19 -3.88
CA ALA A 215 9.40 -8.42 -4.45
C ALA A 215 10.19 -8.90 -5.68
N VAL A 216 10.64 -7.99 -6.56
CA VAL A 216 11.53 -8.33 -7.69
C VAL A 216 12.86 -8.86 -7.18
N ALA A 217 13.48 -8.16 -6.22
CA ALA A 217 14.76 -8.56 -5.65
C ALA A 217 14.67 -9.95 -4.99
N THR A 218 13.65 -10.20 -4.15
CA THR A 218 13.41 -11.52 -3.55
C THR A 218 13.16 -12.58 -4.61
N SER A 219 12.33 -12.31 -5.62
CA SER A 219 11.97 -13.29 -6.65
C SER A 219 13.18 -13.74 -7.47
N LEU A 220 14.02 -12.80 -7.89
CA LEU A 220 15.27 -13.11 -8.59
C LEU A 220 16.26 -13.84 -7.69
N ALA A 221 16.43 -13.36 -6.45
CA ALA A 221 17.34 -13.97 -5.49
C ALA A 221 16.95 -15.42 -5.19
N SER A 222 15.68 -15.67 -4.89
CA SER A 222 15.15 -17.00 -4.57
C SER A 222 15.28 -17.99 -5.72
N TYR A 223 15.02 -17.53 -6.96
CA TYR A 223 15.22 -18.36 -8.14
C TYR A 223 16.68 -18.75 -8.30
N TRP A 224 17.62 -17.79 -8.22
CA TRP A 224 19.04 -18.08 -8.38
C TRP A 224 19.62 -18.93 -7.26
N ASP A 225 19.14 -18.78 -6.04
CA ASP A 225 19.52 -19.63 -4.91
C ASP A 225 19.13 -21.11 -5.16
N HIS A 226 17.89 -21.37 -5.55
CA HIS A 226 17.42 -22.74 -5.85
C HIS A 226 18.00 -23.30 -7.15
N ALA A 227 18.24 -22.45 -8.15
CA ALA A 227 18.82 -22.88 -9.42
C ALA A 227 20.29 -23.28 -9.29
N ALA A 228 21.03 -22.69 -8.34
CA ALA A 228 22.38 -23.13 -7.98
C ALA A 228 22.40 -24.55 -7.40
N LEU A 229 21.27 -25.02 -6.86
CA LEU A 229 21.10 -26.37 -6.29
C LEU A 229 20.49 -27.37 -7.30
N HIS A 230 20.30 -26.98 -8.56
CA HIS A 230 19.63 -27.78 -9.61
C HIS A 230 18.25 -28.32 -9.22
N ASN A 231 17.53 -27.64 -8.31
CA ASN A 231 16.25 -28.10 -7.79
C ASN A 231 15.21 -26.98 -7.79
N VAL A 232 14.71 -26.61 -8.98
CA VAL A 232 13.65 -25.60 -9.10
C VAL A 232 12.37 -26.26 -9.59
N GLU A 233 11.44 -26.50 -8.66
CA GLU A 233 10.12 -27.01 -8.98
C GLU A 233 9.30 -26.01 -9.81
N ASN A 234 8.36 -26.50 -10.63
CA ASN A 234 7.52 -25.65 -11.48
C ASN A 234 6.72 -24.60 -10.68
N LEU A 235 6.25 -24.94 -9.47
CA LEU A 235 5.56 -23.98 -8.62
C LEU A 235 6.46 -22.80 -8.23
N HIS A 236 7.72 -23.07 -7.87
CA HIS A 236 8.71 -22.04 -7.56
C HIS A 236 9.03 -21.17 -8.77
N LYS A 237 9.23 -21.79 -9.95
CA LYS A 237 9.45 -21.07 -11.23
C LYS A 237 8.31 -20.10 -11.53
N ILE A 238 7.07 -20.59 -11.44
CA ILE A 238 5.86 -19.80 -11.70
C ILE A 238 5.74 -18.66 -10.67
N ALA A 239 5.92 -18.96 -9.39
CA ALA A 239 5.81 -17.97 -8.32
C ALA A 239 6.89 -16.88 -8.43
N ALA A 240 8.15 -17.25 -8.69
CA ALA A 240 9.24 -16.29 -8.93
C ALA A 240 8.98 -15.41 -10.15
N PHE A 241 8.46 -15.98 -11.24
CA PHE A 241 8.12 -15.21 -12.43
C PHE A 241 6.99 -14.22 -12.16
N LEU A 242 5.91 -14.65 -11.51
CA LEU A 242 4.79 -13.78 -11.17
C LEU A 242 5.19 -12.69 -10.16
N GLY A 243 5.99 -13.02 -9.15
CA GLY A 243 6.55 -12.05 -8.21
C GLY A 243 7.40 -10.99 -8.91
N THR A 244 8.24 -11.41 -9.86
CA THR A 244 9.05 -10.50 -10.70
C THR A 244 8.18 -9.60 -11.58
N LEU A 245 7.21 -10.17 -12.30
CA LEU A 245 6.33 -9.43 -13.21
C LEU A 245 5.44 -8.41 -12.46
N ILE A 246 4.75 -8.87 -11.42
CA ILE A 246 3.82 -8.03 -10.65
C ILE A 246 4.61 -6.98 -9.85
N GLY A 247 5.72 -7.38 -9.22
CA GLY A 247 6.60 -6.47 -8.49
C GLY A 247 7.19 -5.40 -9.40
N GLY A 248 7.62 -5.76 -10.61
CA GLY A 248 8.19 -4.80 -11.56
C GLY A 248 7.19 -3.81 -12.14
N ILE A 249 5.97 -4.25 -12.47
CA ILE A 249 4.87 -3.34 -12.84
C ILE A 249 4.57 -2.39 -11.67
N THR A 250 4.54 -2.91 -10.44
CA THR A 250 4.28 -2.12 -9.23
C THR A 250 5.36 -1.07 -9.01
N PHE A 251 6.63 -1.44 -9.14
CA PHE A 251 7.77 -0.55 -8.93
C PHE A 251 7.72 0.68 -9.83
N THR A 252 7.76 0.47 -11.15
CA THR A 252 7.82 1.60 -12.09
C THR A 252 6.48 2.30 -12.27
N GLY A 253 5.36 1.59 -12.14
CA GLY A 253 4.04 2.19 -12.14
C GLY A 253 3.88 3.16 -10.97
N SER A 254 4.30 2.77 -9.77
CA SER A 254 4.27 3.62 -8.60
C SER A 254 5.22 4.82 -8.70
N ILE A 255 6.40 4.67 -9.32
CA ILE A 255 7.27 5.83 -9.61
C ILE A 255 6.58 6.82 -10.55
N ALA A 256 5.96 6.34 -11.62
CA ALA A 256 5.22 7.20 -12.55
C ALA A 256 4.05 7.93 -11.85
N ALA A 257 3.32 7.22 -10.98
CA ALA A 257 2.27 7.82 -10.16
C ALA A 257 2.82 8.89 -9.19
N PHE A 258 3.92 8.59 -8.50
CA PHE A 258 4.60 9.54 -7.61
C PHE A 258 4.97 10.83 -8.33
N ILE A 259 5.65 10.73 -9.48
CA ILE A 259 6.08 11.89 -10.29
C ILE A 259 4.89 12.76 -10.67
N LYS A 260 3.80 12.14 -11.15
CA LYS A 260 2.57 12.85 -11.55
C LYS A 260 1.88 13.55 -10.38
N LEU A 261 1.74 12.86 -9.25
CA LEU A 261 1.04 13.39 -8.07
C LEU A 261 1.83 14.50 -7.39
N ALA A 262 3.15 14.36 -7.33
CA ALA A 262 4.09 15.35 -6.83
C ALA A 262 4.29 16.54 -7.80
N ALA A 263 3.66 16.50 -8.99
CA ALA A 263 3.81 17.51 -10.04
C ALA A 263 5.28 17.79 -10.42
N ILE A 264 6.13 16.77 -10.34
CA ILE A 264 7.53 16.86 -10.72
C ILE A 264 7.60 16.99 -12.24
N LYS A 265 8.28 18.03 -12.75
CA LYS A 265 8.50 18.23 -14.18
C LYS A 265 9.48 17.18 -14.70
N PHE A 266 8.96 16.04 -15.11
CA PHE A 266 9.72 14.94 -15.71
C PHE A 266 8.98 14.39 -16.93
N THR A 267 9.60 14.52 -18.09
CA THR A 267 9.04 14.08 -19.38
C THR A 267 9.89 12.96 -19.94
N PHE A 268 9.59 11.73 -19.53
CA PHE A 268 10.15 10.52 -20.12
C PHE A 268 9.04 9.69 -20.72
N ASP A 269 9.10 9.53 -22.04
CA ASP A 269 8.18 8.70 -22.81
C ASP A 269 8.96 7.57 -23.47
N LEU A 270 8.42 6.37 -23.41
CA LEU A 270 9.00 5.23 -24.11
C LEU A 270 8.77 5.36 -25.63
N PRO A 271 9.75 4.99 -26.46
CA PRO A 271 9.57 4.91 -27.91
C PRO A 271 8.38 4.01 -28.25
N PHE A 272 7.54 4.41 -29.19
CA PHE A 272 6.36 3.64 -29.62
C PHE A 272 5.37 3.28 -28.48
N LYS A 273 5.29 4.10 -27.42
CA LYS A 273 4.45 3.85 -26.23
C LYS A 273 3.04 3.34 -26.49
N GLN A 274 2.38 3.81 -27.54
CA GLN A 274 1.03 3.39 -27.94
C GLN A 274 0.93 1.92 -28.38
N TYR A 275 2.04 1.31 -28.80
CA TYR A 275 2.10 -0.06 -29.30
C TYR A 275 2.80 -1.03 -28.35
N LEU A 276 3.51 -0.55 -27.32
CA LEU A 276 4.39 -1.38 -26.50
C LEU A 276 3.66 -2.38 -25.59
N ASN A 277 2.45 -2.07 -25.12
CA ASN A 277 1.88 -2.86 -24.03
C ASN A 277 1.49 -4.28 -24.45
N LYS A 278 0.84 -4.44 -25.62
CA LYS A 278 0.48 -5.77 -26.14
C LYS A 278 1.69 -6.69 -26.36
N PRO A 279 2.76 -6.29 -27.09
CA PRO A 279 3.92 -7.13 -27.30
C PRO A 279 4.69 -7.41 -26.02
N LEU A 280 4.81 -6.44 -25.09
CA LEU A 280 5.47 -6.70 -23.81
C LEU A 280 4.68 -7.69 -22.93
N THR A 281 3.34 -7.61 -22.94
CA THR A 281 2.50 -8.62 -22.27
C THR A 281 2.67 -9.98 -22.92
N LEU A 282 2.65 -10.06 -24.27
CA LEU A 282 2.85 -11.31 -24.99
C LEU A 282 4.23 -11.93 -24.68
N LEU A 283 5.29 -11.11 -24.66
CA LEU A 283 6.65 -11.51 -24.28
C LEU A 283 6.68 -12.15 -22.90
N ASN A 284 6.01 -11.54 -21.91
CA ASN A 284 5.94 -12.09 -20.56
C ASN A 284 5.16 -13.42 -20.52
N THR A 285 4.03 -13.52 -21.22
CA THR A 285 3.26 -14.77 -21.27
C THR A 285 4.05 -15.92 -21.93
N ALA A 286 4.76 -15.62 -23.03
CA ALA A 286 5.63 -16.57 -23.71
C ALA A 286 6.84 -16.95 -22.84
N GLY A 287 7.43 -15.97 -22.13
CA GLY A 287 8.52 -16.18 -21.19
C GLY A 287 8.13 -17.14 -20.06
N LEU A 288 6.96 -16.95 -19.45
CA LEU A 288 6.46 -17.88 -18.42
C LEU A 288 6.27 -19.30 -18.97
N ALA A 289 5.66 -19.43 -20.15
CA ALA A 289 5.47 -20.73 -20.79
C ALA A 289 6.82 -21.43 -21.07
N ALA A 290 7.81 -20.68 -21.57
CA ALA A 290 9.15 -21.18 -21.82
C ALA A 290 9.89 -21.57 -20.53
N LEU A 291 9.74 -20.78 -19.45
CA LEU A 291 10.36 -21.08 -18.15
C LEU A 291 9.89 -22.42 -17.57
N VAL A 292 8.61 -22.75 -17.77
CA VAL A 292 8.04 -24.02 -17.32
C VAL A 292 8.37 -25.17 -18.27
N ALA A 293 8.40 -24.90 -19.58
CA ALA A 293 8.63 -25.93 -20.60
C ALA A 293 10.08 -26.41 -20.65
N TYR A 294 11.05 -25.55 -20.32
CA TYR A 294 12.47 -25.87 -20.44
C TYR A 294 13.18 -25.86 -19.09
N ASP A 295 13.98 -26.90 -18.84
CA ASP A 295 14.78 -27.02 -17.63
C ASP A 295 16.22 -26.58 -17.87
N SER A 296 16.43 -25.27 -17.97
CA SER A 296 17.75 -24.66 -18.14
C SER A 296 17.90 -23.44 -17.25
N THR A 297 18.88 -23.48 -16.34
CA THR A 297 19.18 -22.38 -15.41
C THR A 297 19.57 -21.09 -16.12
N VAL A 298 20.34 -21.19 -17.21
CA VAL A 298 20.77 -20.02 -18.00
C VAL A 298 19.57 -19.37 -18.69
N LEU A 299 18.74 -20.19 -19.35
CA LEU A 299 17.54 -19.71 -20.02
C LEU A 299 16.52 -19.14 -19.02
N GLY A 300 16.29 -19.81 -17.89
CA GLY A 300 15.34 -19.33 -16.90
C GLY A 300 15.79 -18.03 -16.23
N SER A 301 17.10 -17.87 -15.99
CA SER A 301 17.67 -16.60 -15.52
C SER A 301 17.47 -15.47 -16.52
N SER A 302 17.72 -15.73 -17.81
CA SER A 302 17.53 -14.71 -18.85
C SER A 302 16.06 -14.34 -19.03
N ILE A 303 15.15 -15.32 -18.91
CA ILE A 303 13.70 -15.09 -18.91
C ILE A 303 13.29 -14.18 -17.76
N LEU A 304 13.74 -14.45 -16.53
CA LEU A 304 13.38 -13.65 -15.36
C LEU A 304 13.94 -12.22 -15.43
N VAL A 305 15.18 -12.04 -15.87
CA VAL A 305 15.75 -10.69 -16.11
C VAL A 305 14.95 -9.96 -17.19
N THR A 306 14.57 -10.65 -18.27
CA THR A 306 13.73 -10.08 -19.32
C THR A 306 12.34 -9.73 -18.80
N ALA A 307 11.75 -10.55 -17.94
CA ALA A 307 10.48 -10.28 -17.27
C ALA A 307 10.57 -9.05 -16.36
N ALA A 308 11.66 -8.89 -15.61
CA ALA A 308 11.90 -7.70 -14.79
C ALA A 308 11.97 -6.42 -15.66
N LEU A 309 12.79 -6.41 -16.71
CA LEU A 309 12.95 -5.24 -17.58
C LEU A 309 11.67 -4.90 -18.36
N SER A 310 10.97 -5.91 -18.88
CA SER A 310 9.73 -5.71 -19.63
C SER A 310 8.56 -5.30 -18.71
N SER A 311 8.50 -5.82 -17.48
CA SER A 311 7.52 -5.39 -16.47
C SER A 311 7.77 -3.95 -16.00
N PHE A 312 9.03 -3.54 -15.87
CA PHE A 312 9.39 -2.14 -15.62
C PHE A 312 8.88 -1.22 -16.73
N ALA A 313 9.09 -1.60 -18.00
CA ALA A 313 8.57 -0.85 -19.14
C ALA A 313 7.04 -0.81 -19.16
N LEU A 314 6.37 -1.94 -18.90
CA LEU A 314 4.91 -2.03 -18.80
C LEU A 314 4.34 -1.12 -17.70
N GLY A 315 4.86 -1.22 -16.47
CA GLY A 315 4.38 -0.44 -15.33
C GLY A 315 4.51 1.06 -15.57
N TRP A 316 5.65 1.50 -16.09
CA TRP A 316 5.89 2.87 -16.50
C TRP A 316 4.88 3.30 -17.56
N ASN A 317 4.77 2.55 -18.65
CA ASN A 317 3.96 2.94 -19.80
C ASN A 317 2.46 3.01 -19.49
N ILE A 318 1.93 2.02 -18.77
CA ILE A 318 0.53 1.98 -18.35
C ILE A 318 0.23 3.20 -17.49
N THR A 319 1.00 3.42 -16.42
CA THR A 319 0.69 4.48 -15.46
C THR A 319 0.95 5.88 -16.04
N ASN A 320 1.98 6.02 -16.87
CA ASN A 320 2.26 7.28 -17.56
C ASN A 320 1.17 7.63 -18.59
N SER A 321 0.38 6.65 -19.06
CA SER A 321 -0.73 6.88 -20.00
C SER A 321 -2.08 7.18 -19.34
N ILE A 322 -2.19 7.08 -18.01
CA ILE A 322 -3.42 7.39 -17.26
C ILE A 322 -3.47 8.90 -16.95
N GLY A 323 -4.65 9.53 -17.08
CA GLY A 323 -4.85 10.94 -16.79
C GLY A 323 -4.69 11.30 -15.31
N ALA A 324 -4.29 12.54 -15.00
CA ALA A 324 -4.04 12.99 -13.63
C ALA A 324 -5.27 12.85 -12.71
N ALA A 325 -6.47 13.08 -13.25
CA ALA A 325 -7.74 12.94 -12.51
C ALA A 325 -8.04 11.48 -12.12
N ASP A 326 -7.53 10.51 -12.89
CA ASP A 326 -7.75 9.08 -12.68
C ASP A 326 -6.61 8.41 -11.89
N MET A 327 -5.55 9.16 -11.55
CA MET A 327 -4.42 8.67 -10.74
C MET A 327 -4.82 7.96 -9.44
N PRO A 328 -5.83 8.40 -8.69
CA PRO A 328 -6.19 7.74 -7.44
C PRO A 328 -6.55 6.25 -7.63
N VAL A 329 -7.19 5.91 -8.76
CA VAL A 329 -7.51 4.51 -9.13
C VAL A 329 -6.24 3.74 -9.47
N ALA A 330 -5.27 4.37 -10.16
CA ALA A 330 -3.99 3.72 -10.46
C ALA A 330 -3.24 3.35 -9.17
N ILE A 331 -3.25 4.22 -8.15
CA ILE A 331 -2.60 3.95 -6.85
C ILE A 331 -3.25 2.74 -6.15
N THR A 332 -4.57 2.61 -6.16
CA THR A 332 -5.26 1.48 -5.50
C THR A 332 -5.05 0.16 -6.24
N VAL A 333 -4.94 0.19 -7.58
CA VAL A 333 -4.55 -0.98 -8.39
C VAL A 333 -3.12 -1.41 -8.07
N LEU A 334 -2.18 -0.47 -8.01
CA LEU A 334 -0.78 -0.76 -7.67
C LEU A 334 -0.64 -1.25 -6.22
N ASN A 335 -1.46 -0.75 -5.29
CA ASN A 335 -1.55 -1.32 -3.94
C ASN A 335 -1.99 -2.79 -3.99
N SER A 336 -3.01 -3.12 -4.80
CA SER A 336 -3.46 -4.51 -4.99
C SER A 336 -2.32 -5.38 -5.53
N TYR A 337 -1.59 -4.90 -6.54
CA TYR A 337 -0.45 -5.61 -7.12
C TYR A 337 0.66 -5.88 -6.09
N SER A 338 0.94 -4.93 -5.19
CA SER A 338 1.90 -5.15 -4.10
C SER A 338 1.51 -6.35 -3.21
N GLY A 339 0.21 -6.54 -2.95
CA GLY A 339 -0.29 -7.70 -2.20
C GLY A 339 -0.19 -9.02 -2.99
N TRP A 340 -0.47 -9.01 -4.29
CA TRP A 340 -0.33 -10.21 -5.12
C TRP A 340 1.12 -10.62 -5.36
N ALA A 341 2.05 -9.65 -5.43
CA ALA A 341 3.48 -9.92 -5.45
C ALA A 341 3.93 -10.62 -4.16
N LEU A 342 3.42 -10.18 -3.01
CA LEU A 342 3.67 -10.81 -1.71
C LEU A 342 3.06 -12.22 -1.61
N CYS A 343 1.90 -12.47 -2.25
CA CYS A 343 1.37 -13.83 -2.37
C CYS A 343 2.32 -14.74 -3.15
N ALA A 344 2.86 -14.25 -4.28
CA ALA A 344 3.81 -14.99 -5.08
C ALA A 344 5.08 -15.30 -4.27
N GLU A 345 5.58 -14.34 -3.50
CA GLU A 345 6.70 -14.52 -2.56
C GLU A 345 6.37 -15.57 -1.49
N GLY A 346 5.16 -15.57 -0.94
CA GLY A 346 4.71 -16.58 0.01
C GLY A 346 4.60 -17.99 -0.57
N PHE A 347 4.17 -18.14 -1.83
CA PHE A 347 4.18 -19.43 -2.52
C PHE A 347 5.61 -19.91 -2.79
N MET A 348 6.48 -19.01 -3.27
CA MET A 348 7.88 -19.30 -3.59
C MET A 348 8.70 -19.68 -2.35
N LEU A 349 8.45 -19.04 -1.21
CA LEU A 349 9.19 -19.28 0.04
C LEU A 349 8.46 -20.22 1.00
N ALA A 350 7.37 -20.84 0.55
CA ALA A 350 6.49 -21.69 1.36
C ALA A 350 6.09 -21.05 2.71
N ASN A 351 5.91 -19.72 2.73
CA ASN A 351 5.66 -18.97 3.96
C ASN A 351 4.17 -18.56 4.06
N PRO A 352 3.40 -19.14 5.01
CA PRO A 352 1.97 -18.87 5.13
C PRO A 352 1.66 -17.42 5.49
N MET A 353 2.53 -16.74 6.26
CA MET A 353 2.31 -15.35 6.65
C MET A 353 2.30 -14.42 5.44
N LEU A 354 3.29 -14.57 4.55
CA LEU A 354 3.39 -13.77 3.33
C LEU A 354 2.15 -13.96 2.44
N THR A 355 1.66 -15.20 2.31
CA THR A 355 0.44 -15.49 1.56
C THR A 355 -0.80 -14.89 2.20
N ILE A 356 -0.98 -14.99 3.53
CA ILE A 356 -2.13 -14.42 4.24
C ILE A 356 -2.13 -12.90 4.10
N VAL A 357 -1.00 -12.26 4.42
CA VAL A 357 -0.85 -10.81 4.39
C VAL A 357 -0.96 -10.28 2.96
N GLY A 358 -0.35 -10.95 1.99
CA GLY A 358 -0.45 -10.59 0.58
C GLY A 358 -1.90 -10.65 0.07
N SER A 359 -2.66 -11.69 0.45
CA SER A 359 -4.06 -11.83 0.04
C SER A 359 -4.92 -10.71 0.62
N LEU A 360 -4.66 -10.34 1.87
CA LEU A 360 -5.34 -9.26 2.57
C LEU A 360 -5.11 -7.89 1.87
N ILE A 361 -3.86 -7.56 1.55
CA ILE A 361 -3.49 -6.33 0.85
C ILE A 361 -4.02 -6.33 -0.59
N GLY A 362 -3.89 -7.47 -1.28
CA GLY A 362 -4.36 -7.66 -2.66
C GLY A 362 -5.86 -7.40 -2.79
N SER A 363 -6.65 -8.04 -1.92
CA SER A 363 -8.09 -7.82 -1.79
C SER A 363 -8.42 -6.36 -1.45
N SER A 364 -7.66 -5.74 -0.53
CA SER A 364 -7.86 -4.34 -0.14
C SER A 364 -7.73 -3.37 -1.32
N GLY A 365 -6.63 -3.45 -2.06
CA GLY A 365 -6.43 -2.59 -3.24
C GLY A 365 -7.48 -2.82 -4.32
N ALA A 366 -7.90 -4.08 -4.53
CA ALA A 366 -8.90 -4.42 -5.53
C ALA A 366 -10.29 -3.84 -5.19
N ILE A 367 -10.72 -3.96 -3.92
CA ILE A 367 -12.00 -3.42 -3.45
C ILE A 367 -12.00 -1.90 -3.52
N LEU A 368 -10.92 -1.24 -3.07
CA LEU A 368 -10.81 0.21 -3.18
C LEU A 368 -10.85 0.68 -4.64
N SER A 369 -10.13 0.00 -5.54
CA SER A 369 -10.20 0.29 -6.99
C SER A 369 -11.63 0.19 -7.52
N TYR A 370 -12.35 -0.86 -7.13
CA TYR A 370 -13.76 -1.05 -7.51
C TYR A 370 -14.67 0.06 -6.98
N ILE A 371 -14.55 0.42 -5.69
CA ILE A 371 -15.35 1.48 -5.06
C ILE A 371 -15.13 2.81 -5.79
N MET A 372 -13.87 3.16 -6.09
CA MET A 372 -13.54 4.38 -6.84
C MET A 372 -14.14 4.38 -8.25
N CYS A 373 -13.94 3.29 -9.00
CA CYS A 373 -14.49 3.15 -10.35
C CYS A 373 -16.01 3.29 -10.37
N LYS A 374 -16.70 2.63 -9.43
CA LYS A 374 -18.15 2.70 -9.29
C LYS A 374 -18.61 4.13 -8.95
N ALA A 375 -17.94 4.80 -8.02
CA ALA A 375 -18.24 6.18 -7.66
C ALA A 375 -17.98 7.20 -8.80
N MET A 376 -17.08 6.89 -9.74
CA MET A 376 -16.82 7.69 -10.94
C MET A 376 -17.74 7.33 -12.12
N ASN A 377 -18.57 6.29 -11.99
CA ASN A 377 -19.33 5.69 -13.08
C ASN A 377 -18.47 5.33 -14.31
N ARG A 378 -17.26 4.78 -14.07
CA ARG A 378 -16.33 4.33 -15.11
C ARG A 378 -15.82 2.93 -14.79
N SER A 379 -15.67 2.07 -15.80
CA SER A 379 -15.08 0.74 -15.60
C SER A 379 -13.57 0.83 -15.37
N LEU A 380 -13.00 -0.15 -14.65
CA LEU A 380 -11.56 -0.25 -14.42
C LEU A 380 -10.79 -0.31 -15.74
N GLN A 381 -11.32 -1.04 -16.73
CA GLN A 381 -10.72 -1.14 -18.05
C GLN A 381 -10.65 0.22 -18.76
N ASN A 382 -11.68 1.05 -18.65
CA ASN A 382 -11.69 2.40 -19.23
C ASN A 382 -10.75 3.36 -18.50
N VAL A 383 -10.46 3.12 -17.22
CA VAL A 383 -9.52 3.95 -16.46
C VAL A 383 -8.07 3.58 -16.76
N ILE A 384 -7.73 2.28 -16.76
CA ILE A 384 -6.36 1.80 -16.95
C ILE A 384 -5.96 1.76 -18.43
N PHE A 385 -6.89 1.38 -19.32
CA PHE A 385 -6.63 1.15 -20.74
C PHE A 385 -7.41 2.07 -21.68
N GLY A 386 -8.16 3.05 -21.16
CA GLY A 386 -8.97 3.97 -21.99
C GLY A 386 -8.13 4.81 -22.95
N SER A 387 -6.87 5.07 -22.65
CA SER A 387 -5.93 5.74 -23.56
C SER A 387 -5.46 4.85 -24.72
N TRP A 388 -5.71 3.54 -24.66
CA TRP A 388 -5.39 2.60 -25.75
C TRP A 388 -6.53 2.45 -26.75
N THR A 389 -7.74 2.86 -26.37
CA THR A 389 -8.90 2.85 -27.26
C THR A 389 -8.96 4.18 -28.01
N THR A 390 -8.77 4.15 -29.33
CA THR A 390 -8.80 5.31 -30.24
C THR A 390 -10.21 5.88 -30.49
N GLY A 391 -11.17 5.61 -29.61
CA GLY A 391 -12.55 6.05 -29.76
C GLY A 391 -12.74 7.49 -29.27
N ALA A 392 -12.76 8.46 -30.20
CA ALA A 392 -13.15 9.83 -29.91
C ALA A 392 -14.55 9.83 -29.27
N THR A 393 -14.64 10.23 -28.00
CA THR A 393 -15.93 10.40 -27.34
C THR A 393 -16.59 11.63 -27.97
N LYS A 394 -17.79 11.49 -28.54
CA LYS A 394 -18.57 12.64 -29.03
C LYS A 394 -18.72 13.63 -27.88
N ALA A 395 -18.17 14.84 -28.05
CA ALA A 395 -18.38 15.93 -27.10
C ALA A 395 -19.89 16.13 -26.95
N LYS A 396 -20.40 16.07 -25.71
CA LYS A 396 -21.78 16.49 -25.45
C LYS A 396 -21.88 17.96 -25.83
N THR A 397 -22.85 18.31 -26.65
CA THR A 397 -23.18 19.71 -26.96
C THR A 397 -23.45 20.40 -25.63
N ALA A 398 -22.67 21.43 -25.31
CA ALA A 398 -22.85 22.18 -24.08
C ALA A 398 -24.23 22.86 -24.12
N GLU A 399 -25.14 22.48 -23.22
CA GLU A 399 -26.34 23.27 -22.98
C GLU A 399 -25.91 24.63 -22.42
N HIS A 400 -26.14 25.70 -23.17
CA HIS A 400 -26.03 27.06 -22.64
C HIS A 400 -27.19 27.28 -21.66
N ARG A 401 -26.88 27.27 -20.36
CA ARG A 401 -27.77 27.72 -19.30
C ARG A 401 -27.21 29.03 -18.74
N GLU A 402 -28.07 29.97 -18.39
CA GLU A 402 -27.66 31.18 -17.67
C GLU A 402 -27.20 30.81 -16.25
N HIS A 403 -26.10 31.40 -15.78
CA HIS A 403 -25.64 31.27 -14.39
C HIS A 403 -25.92 32.56 -13.62
N VAL A 404 -26.11 32.44 -12.31
CA VAL A 404 -26.30 33.59 -11.40
C VAL A 404 -25.00 33.81 -10.63
N GLU A 405 -24.46 35.02 -10.69
CA GLU A 405 -23.29 35.43 -9.93
C GLU A 405 -23.68 36.14 -8.62
N THR A 406 -22.84 36.00 -7.59
CA THR A 406 -23.01 36.62 -6.27
C THR A 406 -21.63 36.98 -5.70
N ASN A 407 -21.58 37.66 -4.56
CA ASN A 407 -20.33 38.06 -3.88
C ASN A 407 -20.21 37.46 -2.47
N ALA A 408 -19.04 37.63 -1.86
CA ALA A 408 -18.74 37.02 -0.56
C ALA A 408 -19.64 37.55 0.56
N GLU A 409 -19.99 38.83 0.53
CA GLU A 409 -20.85 39.49 1.51
C GLU A 409 -22.27 38.93 1.48
N GLN A 410 -22.86 38.78 0.29
CA GLN A 410 -24.17 38.17 0.10
C GLN A 410 -24.19 36.71 0.56
N VAL A 411 -23.14 35.94 0.24
CA VAL A 411 -23.02 34.55 0.70
C VAL A 411 -22.94 34.49 2.23
N ALA A 412 -22.18 35.37 2.88
CA ALA A 412 -22.10 35.44 4.33
C ALA A 412 -23.46 35.74 4.96
N GLU A 413 -24.22 36.69 4.40
CA GLU A 413 -25.59 37.01 4.87
C GLU A 413 -26.53 35.81 4.73
N ILE A 414 -26.47 35.09 3.60
CA ILE A 414 -27.27 33.87 3.39
C ILE A 414 -26.89 32.80 4.41
N LEU A 415 -25.59 32.60 4.67
CA LEU A 415 -25.10 31.58 5.60
C LEU A 415 -25.52 31.86 7.05
N VAL A 416 -25.41 33.11 7.53
CA VAL A 416 -25.79 33.49 8.90
C VAL A 416 -27.29 33.36 9.12
N ASN A 417 -28.11 33.65 8.11
CA ASN A 417 -29.56 33.53 8.18
C ASN A 417 -30.08 32.10 7.94
N SER A 418 -29.20 31.15 7.63
CA SER A 418 -29.55 29.76 7.38
C SER A 418 -29.65 28.95 8.67
N LYS A 419 -30.60 28.01 8.75
CA LYS A 419 -30.70 27.07 9.88
C LYS A 419 -29.80 25.84 9.73
N ASN A 420 -29.61 25.41 8.48
CA ASN A 420 -28.86 24.21 8.13
C ASN A 420 -27.97 24.51 6.93
N VAL A 421 -26.68 24.24 7.05
CA VAL A 421 -25.70 24.42 5.97
C VAL A 421 -25.01 23.09 5.72
N VAL A 422 -24.90 22.71 4.45
CA VAL A 422 -24.12 21.54 4.03
C VAL A 422 -22.98 22.01 3.15
N ILE A 423 -21.75 21.75 3.57
CA ILE A 423 -20.52 22.08 2.84
C ILE A 423 -20.08 20.86 2.06
N VAL A 424 -19.87 21.00 0.75
CA VAL A 424 -19.40 19.93 -0.15
C VAL A 424 -17.99 20.25 -0.61
N PRO A 425 -16.94 19.85 0.13
CA PRO A 425 -15.58 20.16 -0.24
C PRO A 425 -15.12 19.32 -1.44
N GLY A 426 -14.31 19.94 -2.29
CA GLY A 426 -13.64 19.27 -3.40
C GLY A 426 -12.12 19.50 -3.36
N TYR A 427 -11.41 18.93 -4.33
CA TYR A 427 -9.95 19.03 -4.40
C TYR A 427 -9.43 20.50 -4.46
N GLY A 428 -10.23 21.43 -4.99
CA GLY A 428 -9.90 22.86 -4.99
C GLY A 428 -9.65 23.44 -3.59
N MET A 429 -10.37 22.96 -2.56
CA MET A 429 -10.14 23.36 -1.17
C MET A 429 -8.73 23.00 -0.72
N ALA A 430 -8.28 21.78 -1.04
CA ALA A 430 -6.95 21.29 -0.66
C ALA A 430 -5.82 22.04 -1.39
N VAL A 431 -6.01 22.32 -2.69
CA VAL A 431 -5.01 23.06 -3.49
C VAL A 431 -4.85 24.50 -2.98
N ALA A 432 -5.95 25.15 -2.61
CA ALA A 432 -5.94 26.51 -2.08
C ALA A 432 -5.56 26.58 -0.58
N GLN A 433 -5.33 25.45 0.08
CA GLN A 433 -5.15 25.37 1.54
C GLN A 433 -6.31 26.01 2.33
N ALA A 434 -7.52 25.96 1.78
CA ALA A 434 -8.69 26.65 2.32
C ALA A 434 -9.35 25.91 3.50
N GLN A 435 -8.90 24.69 3.84
CA GLN A 435 -9.48 23.90 4.93
C GLN A 435 -9.46 24.63 6.28
N TYR A 436 -8.44 25.46 6.54
CA TYR A 436 -8.34 26.26 7.77
C TYR A 436 -9.43 27.32 7.84
N ALA A 437 -9.65 28.05 6.75
CA ALA A 437 -10.72 29.06 6.65
C ALA A 437 -12.11 28.42 6.74
N ILE A 438 -12.29 27.23 6.14
CA ILE A 438 -13.55 26.48 6.24
C ILE A 438 -13.80 26.01 7.68
N ALA A 439 -12.76 25.62 8.43
CA ALA A 439 -12.89 25.26 9.84
C ALA A 439 -13.31 26.47 10.69
N GLU A 440 -12.72 27.63 10.46
CA GLU A 440 -13.10 28.88 11.13
C GLU A 440 -14.54 29.31 10.81
N LEU A 441 -14.91 29.28 9.52
CA LEU A 441 -16.29 29.53 9.08
C LEU A 441 -17.28 28.59 9.75
N THR A 442 -16.95 27.30 9.80
CA THR A 442 -17.79 26.28 10.44
C THR A 442 -18.00 26.59 11.92
N ARG A 443 -16.92 26.97 12.64
CA ARG A 443 -17.00 27.34 14.05
C ARG A 443 -17.93 28.53 14.25
N HIS A 444 -17.78 29.59 13.47
CA HIS A 444 -18.63 30.78 13.58
C HIS A 444 -20.11 30.49 13.28
N LEU A 445 -20.40 29.65 12.29
CA LEU A 445 -21.77 29.25 12.00
C LEU A 445 -22.38 28.43 13.14
N VAL A 446 -21.63 27.48 13.71
CA VAL A 446 -22.07 26.67 14.85
C VAL A 446 -22.29 27.53 16.11
N GLU A 447 -21.42 28.51 16.37
CA GLU A 447 -21.58 29.48 17.46
C GLU A 447 -22.86 30.33 17.31
N ASN A 448 -23.29 30.59 16.07
CA ASN A 448 -24.56 31.26 15.76
C ASN A 448 -25.77 30.30 15.72
N GLY A 449 -25.62 29.06 16.18
CA GLY A 449 -26.71 28.08 16.23
C GLY A 449 -27.06 27.44 14.88
N VAL A 450 -26.25 27.64 13.84
CA VAL A 450 -26.44 27.02 12.52
C VAL A 450 -25.95 25.57 12.56
N LYS A 451 -26.78 24.63 12.08
CA LYS A 451 -26.39 23.23 11.96
C LYS A 451 -25.55 23.01 10.70
N VAL A 452 -24.23 22.93 10.86
CA VAL A 452 -23.29 22.68 9.76
C VAL A 452 -22.96 21.19 9.64
N ARG A 453 -22.97 20.67 8.41
CA ARG A 453 -22.53 19.31 8.07
C ARG A 453 -21.66 19.33 6.82
N PHE A 454 -20.79 18.34 6.69
CA PHE A 454 -20.01 18.12 5.48
C PHE A 454 -20.56 16.90 4.73
N ALA A 455 -20.62 17.00 3.40
CA ALA A 455 -20.96 15.87 2.54
C ALA A 455 -19.78 15.57 1.62
N ILE A 456 -19.20 14.37 1.75
CA ILE A 456 -18.01 13.96 1.02
C ILE A 456 -18.39 13.01 -0.10
N HIS A 457 -18.06 13.39 -1.33
CA HIS A 457 -18.14 12.47 -2.46
C HIS A 457 -17.00 11.44 -2.38
N PRO A 458 -17.23 10.13 -2.64
CA PRO A 458 -16.21 9.08 -2.45
C PRO A 458 -14.90 9.26 -3.22
N VAL A 459 -14.92 10.03 -4.32
CA VAL A 459 -13.74 10.36 -5.14
C VAL A 459 -13.33 11.84 -5.06
N ALA A 460 -13.81 12.58 -4.07
CA ALA A 460 -13.32 13.93 -3.82
C ALA A 460 -11.86 13.88 -3.35
N GLY A 461 -10.96 14.49 -4.13
CA GLY A 461 -9.53 14.54 -3.83
C GLY A 461 -8.67 13.77 -4.83
N ARG A 462 -7.45 13.45 -4.41
CA ARG A 462 -6.42 12.68 -5.15
C ARG A 462 -6.14 11.31 -4.50
N MET A 463 -6.88 10.92 -3.48
CA MET A 463 -6.77 9.62 -2.81
C MET A 463 -8.10 9.29 -2.08
N PRO A 464 -8.52 8.01 -1.99
CA PRO A 464 -9.74 7.62 -1.27
C PRO A 464 -9.79 8.12 0.17
N GLY A 465 -10.78 8.94 0.51
CA GLY A 465 -10.93 9.49 1.86
C GLY A 465 -9.98 10.65 2.20
N GLN A 466 -9.29 11.23 1.21
CA GLN A 466 -8.36 12.34 1.46
C GLN A 466 -9.05 13.55 2.12
N MET A 467 -10.28 13.88 1.69
CA MET A 467 -11.02 15.01 2.26
C MET A 467 -11.31 14.81 3.75
N ASN A 468 -11.62 13.58 4.19
CA ASN A 468 -11.86 13.27 5.59
C ASN A 468 -10.62 13.57 6.44
N VAL A 469 -9.43 13.18 5.95
CA VAL A 469 -8.17 13.41 6.65
C VAL A 469 -7.84 14.90 6.71
N LEU A 470 -8.05 15.66 5.62
CA LEU A 470 -7.79 17.10 5.61
C LEU A 470 -8.75 17.89 6.51
N LEU A 471 -10.01 17.47 6.62
CA LEU A 471 -10.96 18.06 7.56
C LEU A 471 -10.60 17.71 9.01
N ALA A 472 -10.17 16.47 9.27
CA ALA A 472 -9.71 16.05 10.58
C ALA A 472 -8.44 16.81 11.02
N GLU A 473 -7.51 17.08 10.10
CA GLU A 473 -6.29 17.87 10.34
C GLU A 473 -6.61 19.25 10.95
N VAL A 474 -7.67 19.90 10.47
CA VAL A 474 -8.12 21.22 10.95
C VAL A 474 -9.15 21.13 12.09
N GLY A 475 -9.35 19.93 12.65
CA GLY A 475 -10.17 19.72 13.84
C GLY A 475 -11.68 19.69 13.59
N ILE A 476 -12.13 19.47 12.35
CA ILE A 476 -13.55 19.21 12.08
C ILE A 476 -13.93 17.83 12.66
N PRO A 477 -14.91 17.76 13.57
CA PRO A 477 -15.33 16.49 14.16
C PRO A 477 -15.90 15.52 13.11
N TYR A 478 -15.50 14.25 13.18
CA TYR A 478 -15.90 13.24 12.18
C TYR A 478 -17.41 12.92 12.20
N ASP A 479 -18.14 13.27 13.25
CA ASP A 479 -19.58 13.04 13.39
C ASP A 479 -20.44 14.02 12.56
N ILE A 480 -19.90 15.19 12.22
CA ILE A 480 -20.55 16.15 11.31
C ILE A 480 -20.13 15.97 9.85
N VAL A 481 -19.18 15.06 9.58
CA VAL A 481 -18.78 14.66 8.23
C VAL A 481 -19.58 13.42 7.82
N LYS A 482 -20.26 13.50 6.68
CA LYS A 482 -21.11 12.44 6.13
C LYS A 482 -20.64 12.03 4.75
N GLU A 483 -20.70 10.72 4.50
CA GLU A 483 -20.44 10.13 3.20
C GLU A 483 -21.72 10.17 2.34
N MET A 484 -21.55 10.18 1.01
CA MET A 484 -22.64 10.15 0.02
C MET A 484 -23.16 8.75 -0.29
#